data_AF-A0A6A1VYC4-F1
#
_entry.id   AF-A0A6A1VYC4-F1
#
_cell.length_a   1.000
_cell.length_b   1.000
_cell.length_c   1.000
_cell.angle_alpha   90.00
_cell.angle_beta   90.00
_cell.angle_gamma   90.00
#
_symmetry.space_group_name_H-M   'P 1'
#
loop_
_entity.id
_entity.type
_entity.pdbx_description
1 polymer ?
#
loop_
_entity_poly.entity_id
_entity_poly.type
_entity_poly.pdbx_seq_one_letter_code
_entity_poly.pdbx_strand_id
1 'polypeptide(L)'
;MAASPFNPKSHHHARSNSFPTRTHPLISEFNEQLSRLRDSEEPSSSSASISKNLNGLQDLHECVDKLLLLPFSQAVAREQQEKWFNELLDGSLRLLDVCNVARDALLQTKERILEFQSTLRRRRGSRMELAKEVEKYLTCRKVVKKAMQKASKRMQSNFKEKNNDSLPIVTMLNEVETTTIWPLNPY
;
A
#
# COMPACT_ATOMS: atom_id res chain seq x y z
N MET A 1 -29.58 -66.89 -43.87
CA MET A 1 -29.06 -65.51 -43.99
C MET A 1 -28.44 -65.13 -42.66
N ALA A 2 -27.13 -64.85 -42.61
CA ALA A 2 -26.41 -64.56 -41.38
C ALA A 2 -26.41 -63.04 -41.12
N ALA A 3 -26.81 -62.63 -39.91
CA ALA A 3 -26.83 -61.23 -39.50
C ALA A 3 -25.41 -60.74 -39.20
N SER A 4 -25.06 -59.58 -39.76
CA SER A 4 -23.77 -58.92 -39.56
C SER A 4 -23.77 -58.14 -38.23
N PRO A 5 -22.70 -58.19 -37.41
CA PRO A 5 -22.67 -57.45 -36.15
C PRO A 5 -22.36 -55.97 -36.40
N PHE A 6 -23.22 -55.11 -35.86
CA PHE A 6 -23.06 -53.66 -35.86
C PHE A 6 -21.96 -53.27 -34.87
N ASN A 7 -20.88 -52.63 -35.35
CA ASN A 7 -19.77 -52.17 -34.52
C ASN A 7 -20.03 -50.72 -34.04
N PRO A 8 -20.32 -50.46 -32.75
CA PRO A 8 -20.51 -49.11 -32.27
C PRO A 8 -19.13 -48.45 -32.07
N LYS A 9 -18.78 -47.54 -32.98
CA LYS A 9 -17.61 -46.66 -32.81
C LYS A 9 -17.82 -45.82 -31.55
N SER A 10 -17.03 -46.06 -30.50
CA SER A 10 -16.96 -45.17 -29.35
C SER A 10 -16.37 -43.83 -29.77
N HIS A 11 -17.21 -42.81 -29.85
CA HIS A 11 -16.77 -41.42 -29.94
C HIS A 11 -16.11 -41.03 -28.62
N HIS A 12 -14.78 -41.14 -28.56
CA HIS A 12 -14.02 -40.50 -27.50
C HIS A 12 -14.05 -38.99 -27.72
N HIS A 13 -14.88 -38.30 -26.94
CA HIS A 13 -14.84 -36.85 -26.85
C HIS A 13 -13.58 -36.47 -26.08
N ALA A 14 -12.53 -36.05 -26.79
CA ALA A 14 -11.37 -35.43 -26.18
C ALA A 14 -11.85 -34.14 -25.48
N ARG A 15 -12.15 -34.25 -24.19
CA ARG A 15 -12.43 -33.09 -23.34
C ARG A 15 -11.11 -32.37 -23.13
N SER A 16 -11.00 -31.18 -23.71
CA SER A 16 -9.89 -30.27 -23.47
C SER A 16 -9.82 -29.96 -21.98
N ASN A 17 -8.74 -30.37 -21.33
CA ASN A 17 -8.44 -29.92 -19.98
C ASN A 17 -7.98 -28.47 -20.10
N SER A 18 -8.88 -27.51 -19.92
CA SER A 18 -8.49 -26.11 -19.76
C SER A 18 -7.63 -26.02 -18.50
N PHE A 19 -6.31 -25.86 -18.67
CA PHE A 19 -5.46 -25.42 -17.58
C PHE A 19 -6.05 -24.12 -17.00
N PRO A 20 -5.98 -23.91 -15.67
CA PRO A 20 -6.40 -22.64 -15.09
C PRO A 20 -5.70 -21.52 -15.85
N THR A 21 -6.48 -20.53 -16.30
CA THR A 21 -6.00 -19.39 -17.05
C THR A 21 -4.82 -18.80 -16.30
N ARG A 22 -3.62 -18.84 -16.89
CA ARG A 22 -2.42 -18.30 -16.25
C ARG A 22 -2.71 -16.85 -15.89
N THR A 23 -2.61 -16.51 -14.60
CA THR A 23 -2.77 -15.12 -14.15
C THR A 23 -1.76 -14.25 -14.89
N HIS A 24 -2.16 -13.04 -15.25
CA HIS A 24 -1.29 -12.13 -15.98
C HIS A 24 0.01 -11.90 -15.18
N PRO A 25 1.20 -11.91 -15.79
CA PRO A 25 2.47 -11.79 -15.07
C PRO A 25 2.51 -10.60 -14.10
N LEU A 26 1.97 -9.44 -14.49
CA LEU A 26 1.87 -8.26 -13.63
C LEU A 26 0.96 -8.44 -12.40
N ILE A 27 -0.09 -9.25 -12.50
CA ILE A 27 -0.96 -9.55 -11.34
C ILE A 27 -0.21 -10.46 -10.35
N SER A 28 0.60 -11.38 -10.88
CA SER A 28 1.46 -12.23 -10.04
C SER A 28 2.52 -11.40 -9.31
N GLU A 29 3.19 -10.49 -10.03
CA GLU A 29 4.17 -9.56 -9.47
C GLU A 29 3.57 -8.67 -8.39
N PHE A 30 2.40 -8.09 -8.67
CA PHE A 30 1.64 -7.28 -7.69
C PHE A 30 1.37 -8.06 -6.39
N ASN A 31 0.83 -9.28 -6.51
CA ASN A 31 0.49 -10.10 -5.34
C ASN A 31 1.73 -10.49 -4.54
N GLU A 32 2.86 -10.76 -5.22
CA GLU A 32 4.13 -11.06 -4.57
C GLU A 32 4.68 -9.85 -3.80
N GLN A 33 4.63 -8.64 -4.37
CA GLN A 33 5.04 -7.43 -3.66
C GLN A 33 4.14 -7.16 -2.45
N LEU A 34 2.83 -7.36 -2.60
CA LEU A 34 1.86 -7.17 -1.53
C LEU A 34 2.05 -8.18 -0.40
N SER A 35 2.31 -9.46 -0.71
CA SER A 35 2.58 -10.48 0.31
C SER A 35 3.87 -10.18 1.06
N ARG A 36 4.95 -9.82 0.34
CA ARG A 36 6.25 -9.46 0.96
C ARG A 36 6.13 -8.30 1.95
N LEU A 37 5.28 -7.31 1.65
CA LEU A 37 5.04 -6.17 2.54
C LEU A 37 4.22 -6.55 3.77
N ARG A 38 3.25 -7.47 3.65
CA ARG A 38 2.49 -8.01 4.79
C ARG A 38 3.35 -8.89 5.70
N ASP A 39 4.15 -9.76 5.11
CA ASP A 39 5.01 -10.72 5.83
C ASP A 39 6.16 -10.03 6.58
N SER A 40 6.42 -8.74 6.30
CA SER A 40 7.38 -7.92 7.05
C SER A 40 6.84 -7.49 8.43
N GLU A 41 6.05 -8.35 9.07
CA GLU A 41 4.98 -8.11 10.06
C GLU A 41 5.36 -7.46 11.40
N GLU A 42 6.58 -6.94 11.56
CA GLU A 42 6.91 -6.08 12.70
C GLU A 42 7.30 -4.68 12.21
N PRO A 43 6.72 -3.61 12.78
CA PRO A 43 7.28 -2.26 12.67
C PRO A 43 8.60 -2.25 13.46
N SER A 44 9.62 -2.86 12.87
CA SER A 44 10.98 -2.76 13.38
C SER A 44 11.37 -1.30 13.30
N SER A 45 11.64 -0.72 14.46
CA SER A 45 11.99 0.70 14.62
C SER A 45 13.38 1.03 14.06
N SER A 46 14.04 0.08 13.39
CA SER A 46 15.32 0.30 12.73
C SER A 46 15.15 1.12 11.46
N SER A 47 16.10 2.00 11.17
CA SER A 47 16.11 2.78 9.93
C SER A 47 16.18 1.89 8.69
N ALA A 48 16.91 0.77 8.76
CA ALA A 48 17.09 -0.16 7.65
C ALA A 48 15.79 -0.88 7.24
N SER A 49 15.00 -1.34 8.22
CA SER A 49 13.68 -1.94 7.95
C SER A 49 12.70 -0.91 7.37
N ILE A 50 12.72 0.32 7.87
CA ILE A 50 11.88 1.40 7.33
C ILE A 50 12.24 1.68 5.87
N SER A 51 13.53 1.82 5.54
CA SER A 51 13.97 2.03 4.15
C SER A 51 13.59 0.87 3.24
N LYS A 52 13.74 -0.38 3.69
CA LYS A 52 13.33 -1.56 2.93
C LYS A 52 11.83 -1.54 2.63
N ASN A 53 11.01 -1.22 3.63
CA ASN A 53 9.56 -1.16 3.47
C ASN A 53 9.13 -0.03 2.52
N LEU A 54 9.79 1.14 2.59
CA LEU A 54 9.54 2.24 1.66
C LEU A 54 9.91 1.87 0.22
N ASN A 55 11.01 1.16 0.00
CA ASN A 55 11.38 0.66 -1.32
C ASN A 55 10.35 -0.37 -1.83
N GLY A 56 9.90 -1.30 -0.98
CA GLY A 56 8.85 -2.26 -1.35
C GLY A 56 7.53 -1.58 -1.70
N LEU A 57 7.18 -0.49 -1.01
CA LEU A 57 6.01 0.33 -1.38
C LEU A 57 6.21 0.99 -2.75
N GLN A 58 7.40 1.52 -3.05
CA GLN A 58 7.70 2.07 -4.37
C GLN A 58 7.50 1.01 -5.47
N ASP A 59 8.04 -0.19 -5.28
CA ASP A 59 7.89 -1.30 -6.23
C ASP A 59 6.42 -1.70 -6.43
N LEU A 60 5.63 -1.74 -5.34
CA LEU A 60 4.19 -2.02 -5.39
C LEU A 60 3.43 -0.95 -6.19
N HIS A 61 3.72 0.33 -5.95
CA HIS A 61 3.08 1.44 -6.68
C HIS A 61 3.48 1.44 -8.17
N GLU A 62 4.72 1.08 -8.52
CA GLU A 62 5.11 0.90 -9.92
C GLU A 62 4.33 -0.25 -10.59
N CYS A 63 4.05 -1.34 -9.85
CA CYS A 63 3.20 -2.43 -10.35
C CYS A 63 1.77 -1.95 -10.60
N VAL A 64 1.22 -1.10 -9.72
CA VAL A 64 -0.11 -0.49 -9.88
C VAL A 64 -0.17 0.36 -11.14
N ASP A 65 0.84 1.20 -11.40
CA ASP A 65 0.89 2.02 -12.61
C ASP A 65 0.83 1.14 -13.87
N LYS A 66 1.62 0.07 -13.92
CA LYS A 66 1.60 -0.91 -15.02
C LYS A 66 0.26 -1.65 -15.13
N LEU A 67 -0.37 -1.99 -13.99
CA LEU A 67 -1.66 -2.67 -13.94
C LEU A 67 -2.79 -1.77 -14.50
N LEU A 68 -2.78 -0.47 -14.18
CA LEU A 68 -3.77 0.49 -14.65
C LEU A 68 -3.70 0.72 -16.17
N LEU A 69 -2.52 0.53 -16.78
CA LEU A 69 -2.32 0.62 -18.22
C LEU A 69 -2.85 -0.59 -19.01
N LEU A 70 -3.23 -1.69 -18.35
CA LEU A 70 -3.71 -2.89 -19.03
C LEU A 70 -5.08 -2.66 -19.73
N PRO A 71 -5.32 -3.30 -20.89
CA PRO A 71 -6.58 -3.17 -21.62
C PRO A 71 -7.82 -3.57 -20.80
N PHE A 72 -7.69 -4.56 -19.92
CA PHE A 72 -8.79 -4.99 -19.04
C PHE A 72 -9.14 -3.90 -18.01
N SER A 73 -8.15 -3.27 -17.40
CA SER A 73 -8.34 -2.13 -16.49
C SER A 73 -9.03 -0.96 -17.18
N GLN A 74 -8.66 -0.70 -18.43
CA GLN A 74 -9.28 0.33 -19.28
C GLN A 74 -10.70 -0.05 -19.73
N ALA A 75 -10.99 -1.35 -19.93
CA ALA A 75 -12.33 -1.82 -20.27
C ALA A 75 -13.30 -1.67 -19.09
N VAL A 76 -12.87 -2.02 -17.87
CA VAL A 76 -13.63 -1.79 -16.63
C VAL A 76 -13.93 -0.30 -16.44
N ALA A 77 -12.94 0.57 -16.71
CA ALA A 77 -13.14 2.02 -16.67
C ALA A 77 -14.17 2.52 -17.70
N ARG A 78 -14.45 1.78 -18.79
CA ARG A 78 -15.46 2.17 -19.78
C ARG A 78 -16.88 1.71 -19.40
N GLU A 79 -17.02 0.57 -18.72
CA GLU A 79 -18.33 0.02 -18.32
C GLU A 79 -18.89 0.63 -17.01
N GLN A 80 -18.02 0.95 -16.03
CA GLN A 80 -18.43 1.50 -14.72
C GLN A 80 -18.10 3.00 -14.53
N GLN A 81 -17.95 3.71 -15.65
CA GLN A 81 -17.22 4.97 -15.85
C GLN A 81 -17.00 5.91 -14.67
N GLU A 82 -18.04 6.36 -13.97
CA GLU A 82 -17.87 7.44 -13.01
C GLU A 82 -17.66 6.96 -11.59
N LYS A 83 -18.43 5.95 -11.13
CA LYS A 83 -18.45 5.62 -9.70
C LYS A 83 -17.14 5.03 -9.23
N TRP A 84 -16.62 4.02 -9.93
CA TRP A 84 -15.37 3.38 -9.54
C TRP A 84 -14.17 4.30 -9.74
N PHE A 85 -14.14 5.05 -10.84
CA PHE A 85 -13.06 5.98 -11.12
C PHE A 85 -13.00 7.10 -10.08
N ASN A 86 -14.15 7.66 -9.69
CA ASN A 86 -14.22 8.66 -8.62
C ASN A 86 -13.80 8.09 -7.26
N GLU A 87 -14.18 6.85 -6.94
CA GLU A 87 -13.78 6.18 -5.70
C GLU A 87 -12.26 5.94 -5.66
N LEU A 88 -11.68 5.49 -6.78
CA LEU A 88 -10.23 5.33 -6.93
C LEU A 88 -9.48 6.67 -6.81
N LEU A 89 -10.01 7.72 -7.42
CA LEU A 89 -9.42 9.05 -7.38
C LEU A 89 -9.48 9.65 -5.96
N ASP A 90 -10.62 9.51 -5.27
CA ASP A 90 -10.77 9.90 -3.87
C ASP A 90 -9.78 9.14 -2.97
N GLY A 91 -9.68 7.82 -3.16
CA GLY A 91 -8.69 6.97 -2.49
C GLY A 91 -7.26 7.46 -2.68
N SER A 92 -6.88 7.72 -3.92
CA SER A 92 -5.55 8.24 -4.29
C SER A 92 -5.27 9.62 -3.69
N LEU A 93 -6.25 10.53 -3.70
CA LEU A 93 -6.11 11.87 -3.13
C LEU A 93 -5.91 11.81 -1.61
N ARG A 94 -6.67 10.96 -0.90
CA ARG A 94 -6.49 10.73 0.53
C ARG A 94 -5.11 10.17 0.85
N LEU A 95 -4.62 9.23 0.02
CA LEU A 95 -3.28 8.67 0.19
C LEU A 95 -2.21 9.77 0.03
N LEU A 96 -2.37 10.63 -0.98
CA LEU A 96 -1.48 11.77 -1.20
C LEU A 96 -1.47 12.72 0.00
N ASP A 97 -2.62 13.03 0.59
CA ASP A 97 -2.73 13.85 1.79
C ASP A 97 -1.97 13.25 2.98
N VAL A 98 -2.11 11.94 3.22
CA VAL A 98 -1.38 11.24 4.29
C VAL A 98 0.13 11.24 4.01
N CYS A 99 0.53 11.00 2.77
CA CYS A 99 1.93 11.06 2.34
C CYS A 99 2.53 12.46 2.51
N ASN A 100 1.77 13.52 2.21
CA ASN A 100 2.20 14.90 2.44
C ASN A 100 2.42 15.17 3.94
N VAL A 101 1.48 14.75 4.81
CA VAL A 101 1.65 14.87 6.26
C VAL A 101 2.87 14.09 6.76
N ALA A 102 3.09 12.88 6.25
CA ALA A 102 4.26 12.07 6.60
C ALA A 102 5.58 12.73 6.16
N ARG A 103 5.62 13.27 4.94
CA ARG A 103 6.78 14.02 4.43
C ARG A 103 7.08 15.25 5.29
N ASP A 104 6.08 16.04 5.61
CA ASP A 104 6.24 17.25 6.43
C ASP A 104 6.68 16.91 7.85
N ALA A 105 6.14 15.84 8.43
CA ALA A 105 6.58 15.28 9.72
C ALA A 105 8.06 14.87 9.72
N LEU A 106 8.53 14.22 8.66
CA LEU A 106 9.93 13.85 8.49
C LEU A 106 10.83 15.07 8.34
N LEU A 107 10.41 16.07 7.55
CA LEU A 107 11.15 17.33 7.38
C LEU A 107 11.27 18.09 8.71
N GLN A 108 10.18 18.23 9.46
CA GLN A 108 10.19 18.85 10.78
C GLN A 108 11.09 18.09 11.75
N THR A 109 11.03 16.76 11.76
CA THR A 109 11.89 15.93 12.61
C THR A 109 13.37 16.13 12.26
N LYS A 110 13.71 16.15 10.97
CA LYS A 110 15.07 16.41 10.48
C LYS A 110 15.58 17.78 10.93
N GLU A 111 14.80 18.83 10.71
CA GLU A 111 15.15 20.20 11.13
C GLU A 111 15.41 20.26 12.64
N ARG A 112 14.52 19.67 13.45
CA ARG A 112 14.65 19.65 14.91
C ARG A 112 15.85 18.87 15.41
N ILE A 113 16.19 17.75 14.77
CA ILE A 113 17.41 17.00 15.09
C ILE A 113 18.65 17.85 14.79
N LEU A 114 18.67 18.56 13.65
CA LEU A 114 19.78 19.43 13.28
C LEU A 114 19.90 20.65 14.23
N GLU A 115 18.78 21.27 14.60
CA GLU A 115 18.73 22.32 15.63
C GLU A 115 19.31 21.79 16.95
N PHE A 116 18.82 20.63 17.42
CA PHE A 116 19.24 19.98 18.65
C PHE A 116 20.74 19.62 18.66
N GLN A 117 21.24 19.03 17.57
CA GLN A 117 22.67 18.74 17.43
C GLN A 117 23.50 20.01 17.40
N SER A 118 23.00 21.07 16.75
CA SER A 118 23.71 22.32 16.65
C SER A 118 23.75 23.06 17.98
N THR A 119 22.68 23.03 18.78
CA THR A 119 22.68 23.59 20.14
C THR A 119 23.65 22.81 21.03
N LEU A 120 23.65 21.48 20.97
CA LEU A 120 24.63 20.64 21.68
C LEU A 120 26.08 20.99 21.32
N ARG A 121 26.39 21.17 20.03
CA ARG A 121 27.76 21.47 19.58
C ARG A 121 28.24 22.85 20.01
N ARG A 122 27.37 23.87 19.92
CA ARG A 122 27.74 25.25 20.26
C ARG A 122 27.76 25.52 21.77
N ARG A 123 27.04 24.74 22.57
CA ARG A 123 26.70 25.10 23.95
C ARG A 123 27.44 24.23 24.96
N ARG A 124 28.40 24.82 25.69
CA ARG A 124 28.95 24.28 26.94
C ARG A 124 28.03 24.65 28.12
N GLY A 125 26.72 24.40 27.97
CA GLY A 125 25.66 24.92 28.83
C GLY A 125 25.44 24.10 30.11
N SER A 126 24.83 24.72 31.13
CA SER A 126 24.44 24.04 32.37
C SER A 126 23.43 22.91 32.10
N ARG A 127 23.39 21.92 32.99
CA ARG A 127 22.46 20.77 32.90
C ARG A 127 20.98 21.19 32.71
N MET A 128 20.59 22.34 33.25
CA MET A 128 19.24 22.90 33.15
C MET A 128 18.89 23.30 31.71
N GLU A 129 19.82 23.94 31.00
CA GLU A 129 19.60 24.41 29.63
C GLU A 129 19.56 23.26 28.62
N LEU A 130 20.35 22.21 28.85
CA LEU A 130 20.28 20.97 28.08
C LEU A 130 18.93 20.26 28.29
N ALA A 131 18.42 20.23 29.53
CA ALA A 131 17.13 19.62 29.82
C ALA A 131 15.99 20.30 29.05
N LYS A 132 15.97 21.64 28.97
CA LYS A 132 14.98 22.39 28.19
C LYS A 132 15.00 22.05 26.70
N GLU A 133 16.19 21.92 26.11
CA GLU A 133 16.32 21.62 24.68
C GLU A 133 15.89 20.17 24.36
N VAL A 134 16.21 19.22 25.26
CA VAL A 134 15.69 17.84 25.19
C VAL A 134 14.16 17.83 25.30
N GLU A 135 13.59 18.59 26.22
CA GLU A 135 12.14 18.71 26.38
C GLU A 135 11.46 19.27 25.12
N LYS A 136 12.06 20.29 24.50
CA LYS A 136 11.59 20.85 23.22
C LYS A 136 11.59 19.80 22.10
N TYR A 137 12.67 19.03 21.96
CA TYR A 137 12.75 17.93 21.00
C TYR A 137 11.69 16.85 21.25
N LEU A 138 11.53 16.40 22.50
CA LEU A 138 10.53 15.40 22.88
C LEU A 138 9.10 15.90 22.63
N THR A 139 8.83 17.19 22.90
CA THR A 139 7.54 17.81 22.63
C THR A 139 7.24 17.83 21.13
N CYS A 140 8.22 18.21 20.30
CA CYS A 140 8.05 18.16 18.85
C CYS A 140 7.78 16.73 18.36
N ARG A 141 8.53 15.74 18.85
CA ARG A 141 8.31 14.32 18.52
C ARG A 141 6.89 13.85 18.87
N LYS A 142 6.34 14.30 20.01
CA LYS A 142 4.95 14.01 20.41
C LYS A 142 3.95 14.64 19.45
N VAL A 143 4.17 15.89 19.02
CA VAL A 143 3.31 16.59 18.06
C VAL A 143 3.31 15.87 16.71
N VAL A 144 4.49 15.49 16.21
CA VAL A 144 4.64 14.73 14.96
C VAL A 144 3.91 13.38 15.05
N LYS A 145 4.12 12.61 16.13
CA LYS A 145 3.41 11.32 16.33
C LYS A 145 1.88 11.52 16.28
N LYS A 146 1.36 12.55 16.95
CA LYS A 146 -0.08 12.87 16.95
C LYS A 146 -0.60 13.26 15.56
N ALA A 147 0.15 14.06 14.81
CA ALA A 147 -0.22 14.47 13.46
C ALA A 147 -0.33 13.26 12.52
N MET A 148 0.67 12.37 12.54
CA MET A 148 0.68 11.15 11.74
C MET A 148 -0.47 10.20 12.11
N GLN A 149 -0.70 9.97 13.41
CA GLN A 149 -1.83 9.15 13.87
C GLN A 149 -3.18 9.73 13.45
N LYS A 150 -3.34 11.06 13.49
CA LYS A 150 -4.56 11.73 13.03
C LYS A 150 -4.78 11.56 11.54
N ALA A 151 -3.72 11.68 10.73
CA ALA A 151 -3.79 11.48 9.28
C ALA A 151 -4.14 10.03 8.92
N SER A 152 -3.47 9.05 9.53
CA SER A 152 -3.76 7.62 9.33
C SER A 152 -5.20 7.27 9.71
N LYS A 153 -5.72 7.78 10.83
CA LYS A 153 -7.12 7.56 11.25
C LYS A 153 -8.14 8.15 10.29
N ARG A 154 -7.88 9.34 9.74
CA ARG A 154 -8.77 9.99 8.76
C ARG A 154 -8.89 9.17 7.48
N MET A 155 -7.82 8.48 7.08
CA MET A 155 -7.88 7.62 5.91
C MET A 155 -8.60 6.30 6.23
N GLN A 156 -8.38 5.72 7.41
CA GLN A 156 -9.02 4.45 7.81
C GLN A 156 -10.55 4.53 7.98
N SER A 157 -11.12 5.68 8.34
CA SER A 157 -12.57 5.80 8.61
C SER A 157 -13.45 5.55 7.38
N ASN A 158 -12.91 5.67 6.16
CA ASN A 158 -13.68 5.57 4.92
C ASN A 158 -13.62 4.17 4.27
N PHE A 159 -12.76 3.26 4.75
CA PHE A 159 -12.68 1.87 4.25
C PHE A 159 -13.85 0.98 4.70
N LYS A 160 -14.75 1.50 5.55
CA LYS A 160 -15.84 0.71 6.13
C LYS A 160 -17.07 0.58 5.23
N GLU A 161 -17.15 1.35 4.14
CA GLU A 161 -18.19 1.19 3.12
C GLU A 161 -17.71 0.24 2.01
N LYS A 162 -17.48 -1.04 2.33
CA LYS A 162 -17.24 -2.04 1.29
C LYS A 162 -18.57 -2.56 0.77
N ASN A 163 -18.90 -2.18 -0.47
CA ASN A 163 -19.90 -2.90 -1.26
C ASN A 163 -19.32 -4.28 -1.62
N ASN A 164 -20.07 -5.36 -1.35
CA ASN A 164 -19.68 -6.73 -1.69
C ASN A 164 -19.55 -6.99 -3.21
N ASP A 165 -19.97 -6.04 -4.04
CA ASP A 165 -19.99 -6.12 -5.51
C ASP A 165 -18.82 -5.38 -6.18
N SER A 166 -17.76 -5.06 -5.42
CA SER A 166 -16.60 -4.35 -5.98
C SER A 166 -15.79 -5.22 -6.95
N LEU A 167 -15.40 -4.66 -8.10
CA LEU A 167 -14.58 -5.38 -9.09
C LEU A 167 -13.23 -5.82 -8.50
N PRO A 168 -12.62 -6.90 -9.02
CA PRO A 168 -11.32 -7.40 -8.57
C PRO A 168 -10.20 -6.36 -8.59
N ILE A 169 -10.24 -5.40 -9.53
CA ILE A 169 -9.25 -4.33 -9.59
C ILE A 169 -9.43 -3.31 -8.45
N VAL A 170 -10.68 -3.05 -8.02
CA VAL A 170 -10.98 -2.16 -6.90
C VAL A 170 -10.48 -2.76 -5.59
N THR A 171 -10.68 -4.06 -5.41
CA THR A 171 -10.24 -4.75 -4.19
C THR A 171 -8.73 -4.74 -4.09
N MET A 172 -8.02 -5.01 -5.19
CA MET A 172 -6.56 -4.91 -5.26
C MET A 172 -6.06 -3.50 -4.87
N LEU A 173 -6.64 -2.45 -5.44
CA LEU A 173 -6.22 -1.07 -5.15
C LEU A 173 -6.51 -0.67 -3.70
N ASN A 174 -7.66 -1.09 -3.14
CA ASN A 174 -7.94 -0.92 -1.72
C ASN A 174 -6.91 -1.62 -0.82
N GLU A 175 -6.38 -2.78 -1.24
CA GLU A 175 -5.31 -3.45 -0.51
C GLU A 175 -3.99 -2.69 -0.57
N VAL A 176 -3.67 -2.02 -1.68
CA VAL A 176 -2.50 -1.13 -1.78
C VAL A 176 -2.62 0.03 -0.81
N GLU A 177 -3.78 0.69 -0.75
CA GLU A 177 -4.00 1.82 0.16
C GLU A 177 -3.79 1.40 1.61
N THR A 178 -4.38 0.27 2.03
CA THR A 178 -4.20 -0.26 3.39
C THR A 178 -2.76 -0.63 3.71
N THR A 179 -2.06 -1.28 2.77
CA THR A 179 -0.65 -1.66 2.92
C THR A 179 0.26 -0.44 3.01
N THR A 180 -0.04 0.64 2.28
CA THR A 180 0.74 1.89 2.30
C THR A 180 0.57 2.65 3.62
N ILE A 181 -0.59 2.54 4.27
CA ILE A 181 -0.87 3.22 5.54
C ILE A 181 -0.30 2.46 6.74
N TRP A 182 -0.18 1.13 6.66
CA TRP A 182 0.26 0.29 7.77
C TRP A 182 1.58 0.75 8.42
N PRO A 183 2.65 1.12 7.68
CA PRO A 183 3.90 1.62 8.26
C PRO A 183 3.77 2.96 9.01
N LEU A 184 2.71 3.73 8.75
CA LEU A 184 2.48 5.06 9.32
C LEU A 184 1.67 5.02 10.63
N ASN A 185 1.27 3.83 11.09
CA ASN A 185 0.52 3.67 12.33
C ASN A 185 1.44 3.16 13.45
N PRO A 186 2.10 4.05 14.21
CA PRO A 186 2.91 3.64 15.34
C PRO A 186 2.00 3.14 16.46
N TYR A 187 2.19 1.88 16.87
CA TYR A 187 1.66 1.32 18.11
C TYR A 187 2.02 2.21 19.34
#